data_AF-A0A924IJ21-F1
#
_entry.id   AF-A0A924IJ21-F1
#
_cell.length_a   1.000
_cell.length_b   1.000
_cell.length_c   1.000
_cell.angle_alpha   90.00
_cell.angle_beta   90.00
_cell.angle_gamma   90.00
#
_symmetry.space_group_name_H-M   'P 1'
#
loop_
_entity.id
_entity.type
_entity.pdbx_description
1 polymer ?
#
loop_
_entity_poly.entity_id
_entity_poly.type
_entity_poly.pdbx_seq_one_letter_code
_entity_poly.pdbx_strand_id
1 'polypeptide(L)' 'VAKVSVTIPAEGVGEIIFTMADRRRSEAARGENGQAVARETEVAVISYEKGIATVVPWHKLMADPAGHAD' A
#
# COMPACT_ATOMS: atom_id res chain seq x y z
N VAL A 1 -7.54 1.29 -5.14
CA VAL A 1 -7.06 1.08 -3.75
C VAL A 1 -6.89 -0.42 -3.51
N ALA A 2 -5.90 -0.80 -2.71
CA ALA A 2 -5.70 -2.19 -2.27
C ALA A 2 -5.98 -2.30 -0.77
N LYS A 3 -6.21 -3.51 -0.27
CA LYS A 3 -6.42 -3.76 1.16
C LYS A 3 -5.38 -4.73 1.68
N VAL A 4 -4.78 -4.43 2.84
CA VAL A 4 -3.86 -5.33 3.52
C VAL A 4 -4.62 -6.56 4.04
N SER A 5 -4.28 -7.74 3.53
CA SER A 5 -4.91 -9.02 3.90
C SER A 5 -4.09 -9.78 4.95
N VAL A 6 -2.77 -9.59 4.94
CA VAL A 6 -1.82 -10.04 5.97
C VAL A 6 -1.03 -8.83 6.43
N THR A 7 -0.99 -8.59 7.76
CA THR A 7 -0.27 -7.48 8.38
C THR A 7 1.13 -7.33 7.78
N ILE A 8 1.51 -6.11 7.45
CA ILE A 8 2.87 -5.75 7.04
C ILE A 8 3.61 -5.36 8.33
N PRO A 9 4.57 -6.15 8.83
CA PRO A 9 5.36 -5.75 9.99
C PRO A 9 6.41 -4.69 9.60
N ALA A 10 6.96 -4.00 10.61
CA ALA A 10 8.03 -3.04 10.38
C ALA A 10 9.24 -3.73 9.73
N GLU A 11 9.83 -3.09 8.72
CA GLU A 11 10.93 -3.61 7.88
C GLU A 11 10.65 -4.97 7.23
N GLY A 12 9.38 -5.39 7.20
CA GLY A 12 8.98 -6.70 6.69
C GLY A 12 7.99 -6.64 5.54
N VAL A 13 7.52 -7.83 5.18
CA VAL A 13 6.64 -8.05 4.02
C VAL A 13 5.34 -8.67 4.51
N GLY A 14 4.22 -8.10 4.09
CA GLY A 14 2.88 -8.67 4.24
C GLY A 14 2.23 -8.88 2.87
N GLU A 15 0.90 -8.87 2.85
CA GLU A 15 0.11 -9.14 1.64
C GLU A 15 -0.95 -8.06 1.46
N ILE A 16 -1.14 -7.64 0.20
CA ILE A 16 -2.27 -6.83 -0.23
C ILE A 16 -3.13 -7.57 -1.24
N ILE A 17 -4.42 -7.22 -1.27
CA ILE A 17 -5.38 -7.72 -2.25
C ILE A 17 -6.09 -6.55 -2.90
N PHE A 18 -6.25 -6.63 -4.22
CA PHE A 18 -6.99 -5.66 -5.00
C PHE A 18 -7.61 -6.30 -6.24
N THR A 19 -8.54 -5.58 -6.87
CA THR A 19 -9.11 -5.96 -8.16
C THR A 19 -8.54 -5.06 -9.24
N MET A 20 -8.05 -5.65 -10.33
CA MET A 20 -7.61 -4.93 -11.51
C MET A 20 -8.03 -5.69 -12.77
N ALA A 21 -8.69 -5.00 -13.70
CA ALA A 21 -9.27 -5.60 -14.91
C ALA A 21 -10.10 -6.85 -14.57
N ASP A 22 -11.07 -6.69 -13.66
CA ASP A 22 -12.00 -7.71 -13.16
C ASP A 22 -11.36 -8.97 -12.56
N ARG A 23 -10.06 -8.91 -12.24
CA ARG A 23 -9.32 -10.01 -11.62
C ARG A 23 -8.83 -9.61 -10.24
N ARG A 24 -9.12 -10.45 -9.26
CA ARG A 24 -8.55 -10.36 -7.92
C ARG A 24 -7.08 -10.75 -7.98
N ARG A 25 -6.21 -9.91 -7.43
CA ARG A 25 -4.78 -10.15 -7.27
C ARG A 25 -4.41 -10.19 -5.80
N SER A 26 -3.46 -11.05 -5.47
CA SER A 26 -2.73 -11.04 -4.20
C SER A 26 -1.27 -10.75 -4.52
N GLU A 27 -0.68 -9.78 -3.82
CA GLU A 27 0.70 -9.35 -4.06
C GLU A 27 1.43 -9.11 -2.73
N ALA A 28 2.73 -9.43 -2.71
CA ALA A 28 3.60 -9.15 -1.59
C ALA A 28 3.81 -7.63 -1.46
N ALA A 29 3.78 -7.12 -0.23
CA ALA A 29 3.88 -5.68 0.02
C ALA A 29 4.74 -5.34 1.23
N ARG A 30 5.46 -4.22 1.16
CA ARG A 30 6.15 -3.57 2.27
C ARG A 30 5.61 -2.16 2.48
N GLY A 31 5.65 -1.65 3.70
CA GLY A 31 5.32 -0.26 3.96
C GLY A 31 6.42 0.66 3.44
N GLU A 32 6.04 1.86 3.02
CA GLU A 32 6.99 2.93 2.73
C GLU A 32 7.92 3.15 3.93
N ASN A 33 9.23 3.29 3.66
CA ASN A 33 10.26 3.48 4.68
C ASN A 33 10.19 2.42 5.80
N GLY A 34 9.80 1.19 5.47
CA GLY A 34 9.72 0.07 6.41
C GLY A 34 8.61 0.20 7.45
N GLN A 35 7.62 1.08 7.25
CA GLN A 35 6.51 1.24 8.21
C GLN A 35 5.65 -0.02 8.31
N ALA A 36 5.21 -0.33 9.54
CA ALA A 36 4.20 -1.35 9.75
C ALA A 36 2.82 -0.87 9.25
N VAL A 37 2.03 -1.79 8.69
CA VAL A 37 0.65 -1.53 8.25
C VAL A 37 -0.26 -2.66 8.72
N ALA A 38 -1.31 -2.31 9.46
CA ALA A 38 -2.25 -3.27 10.02
C ALA A 38 -3.09 -3.94 8.94
N ARG A 39 -3.51 -5.19 9.19
CA ARG A 39 -4.54 -5.87 8.39
C ARG A 39 -5.81 -5.01 8.26
N GLU A 40 -6.52 -5.17 7.14
CA GLU A 40 -7.69 -4.39 6.72
C GLU A 40 -7.43 -2.92 6.36
N THR A 41 -6.20 -2.42 6.51
CA THR A 41 -5.87 -1.05 6.10
C THR A 41 -5.96 -0.91 4.59
N GLU A 42 -6.64 0.13 4.13
CA GLU A 42 -6.64 0.56 2.73
C GLU A 42 -5.34 1.28 2.40
N VAL A 43 -4.72 0.89 1.28
CA VAL A 43 -3.42 1.38 0.85
C VAL A 43 -3.38 1.69 -0.64
N ALA A 44 -2.50 2.61 -1.02
CA ALA A 44 -2.06 2.78 -2.40
C ALA A 44 -0.70 2.13 -2.59
N VAL A 45 -0.50 1.52 -3.76
CA VAL A 45 0.82 1.10 -4.22
C VAL A 45 1.49 2.30 -4.88
N ILE A 46 2.69 2.66 -4.43
CA ILE A 46 3.44 3.81 -4.93
C ILE A 46 4.67 3.41 -5.77
N SER A 47 5.16 2.18 -5.60
CA SER A 47 6.23 1.63 -6.43
C SER A 47 6.25 0.10 -6.37
N TYR A 48 6.98 -0.51 -7.31
CA TYR A 48 7.29 -1.93 -7.30
C TYR A 48 8.79 -2.13 -7.42
N GLU A 49 9.35 -2.99 -6.57
CA GLU A 49 10.74 -3.39 -6.65
C GLU A 49 10.84 -4.91 -6.49
N LYS A 50 11.43 -5.60 -7.48
CA LYS A 50 11.65 -7.06 -7.45
C LYS A 50 10.38 -7.86 -7.08
N GLY A 51 9.22 -7.42 -7.57
CA GLY A 51 7.93 -8.07 -7.33
C GLY A 51 7.30 -7.78 -5.96
N ILE A 52 7.85 -6.85 -5.18
CA ILE A 52 7.27 -6.39 -3.91
C ILE A 52 6.73 -4.98 -4.10
N ALA A 53 5.45 -4.78 -3.78
CA ALA A 53 4.81 -3.48 -3.78
C ALA A 53 5.26 -2.65 -2.58
N THR A 54 5.64 -1.40 -2.78
CA THR A 54 5.76 -0.42 -1.68
C THR A 54 4.42 0.30 -1.54
N VAL A 55 3.88 0.33 -0.32
CA VAL A 55 2.55 0.87 -0.06
C VAL A 55 2.53 1.95 1.01
N VAL A 56 1.58 2.87 0.87
CA VAL A 56 1.24 3.89 1.88
C VAL A 56 -0.25 3.80 2.23
N PRO A 57 -0.66 4.06 3.49
CA PRO A 57 -2.07 4.17 3.85
C PRO A 57 -2.80 5.20 2.98
N TRP A 58 -3.94 4.82 2.41
CA TRP A 58 -4.69 5.63 1.46
C TRP A 58 -5.07 7.01 2.02
N HIS A 59 -5.41 7.08 3.31
CA HIS A 59 -5.75 8.33 3.99
C HIS A 59 -4.61 9.36 3.98
N LYS A 60 -3.34 8.94 3.94
CA LYS A 60 -2.19 9.86 3.88
C LYS A 60 -2.10 10.58 2.53
N LEU A 61 -2.57 9.97 1.45
CA LEU A 61 -2.60 10.57 0.12
C LEU A 61 -3.83 11.45 -0.11
N MET A 62 -4.93 11.17 0.59
CA MET A 62 -6.13 12.01 0.52
C MET A 62 -6.00 13.30 1.32
N ALA A 63 -5.08 13.34 2.28
CA ALA A 63 -4.78 14.50 3.10
C ALA A 63 -3.73 15.41 2.44
N ASP A 64 -3.93 15.81 1.16
CA ASP A 64 -3.48 17.09 0.59
C ASP A 64 -3.92 17.30 -0.88
N PRO A 65 -4.95 18.12 -1.16
CA PRO A 65 -5.21 18.66 -2.50
C PRO A 65 -4.51 20.02 -2.80
N ALA A 66 -3.64 20.52 -1.93
CA ALA A 66 -3.05 21.86 -1.99
C ALA A 66 -1.51 21.86 -1.97
N GLY A 67 -0.90 21.10 -2.87
CA GLY A 67 0.52 21.19 -3.20
C GLY A 67 0.83 22.20 -4.32
N HIS A 68 0.24 23.40 -4.30
CA HIS A 68 0.78 24.54 -5.06
C HIS A 68 0.31 25.88 -4.46
N ALA A 69 1.18 26.51 -3.70
CA ALA A 69 1.24 27.95 -3.57
C ALA A 69 2.73 28.31 -3.54
N ASP A 70 3.27 28.60 -4.72
CA ASP A 70 4.41 29.49 -4.96
C ASP A 70 4.26 30.10 -6.36
#